data_AF-A0A832LLX2-F1
#
_entry.id   AF-A0A832LLX2-F1
#
_cell.length_a   1.000
_cell.length_b   1.000
_cell.length_c   1.000
_cell.angle_alpha   90.00
_cell.angle_beta   90.00
_cell.angle_gamma   90.00
#
_symmetry.space_group_name_H-M   'P 1'
#
loop_
_entity.id
_entity.type
_entity.pdbx_description
1 polymer ?
#
loop_
_entity_poly.entity_id
_entity_poly.type
_entity_poly.pdbx_seq_one_letter_code
_entity_poly.pdbx_strand_id
1 'polypeptide(L)'
;MCTDLNPENINKTKYGVEILDGRKHNKTVIRRSDIIVVTGSTIANGTFKEIMDMGADKRLIFYGTTIAGIAALMGVERFCPLAD
;
A
#
# COMPACT_ATOMS: atom_id res chain seq x y z
N MET A 1 4.13 4.87 10.01
CA MET A 1 4.22 3.39 10.18
C MET A 1 4.39 2.79 8.80
N CYS A 2 5.10 1.67 8.69
CA CYS A 2 5.36 1.02 7.41
C CYS A 2 5.20 -0.50 7.53
N THR A 3 4.59 -1.12 6.53
CA THR A 3 4.47 -2.58 6.42
C THR A 3 5.06 -3.07 5.10
N ASP A 4 5.55 -4.30 5.09
CA ASP A 4 6.00 -4.99 3.89
C ASP A 4 5.60 -6.48 3.97
N LEU A 5 5.47 -7.13 2.81
CA LEU A 5 5.25 -8.57 2.70
C LEU A 5 6.55 -9.35 2.47
N ASN A 6 7.64 -8.69 2.07
CA ASN A 6 8.94 -9.31 1.89
C ASN A 6 9.59 -9.62 3.25
N PRO A 7 9.83 -10.92 3.58
CA PRO A 7 10.48 -11.32 4.82
C PRO A 7 11.84 -10.67 5.06
N GLU A 8 12.56 -10.34 3.99
CA GLU A 8 13.86 -9.69 4.10
C GLU A 8 13.77 -8.23 4.57
N ASN A 9 12.61 -7.58 4.46
CA ASN A 9 12.41 -6.22 4.93
C ASN A 9 11.85 -6.17 6.35
N ILE A 10 11.07 -7.18 6.75
CA ILE A 10 10.38 -7.23 8.03
C ILE A 10 11.38 -7.19 9.20
N ASN A 11 11.03 -6.45 10.26
CA ASN A 11 11.84 -6.16 11.45
C ASN A 11 13.14 -5.37 11.18
N LYS A 12 13.43 -4.98 9.93
CA LYS A 12 14.51 -4.04 9.65
C LYS A 12 14.04 -2.61 9.90
N THR A 13 14.96 -1.78 10.37
CA THR A 13 14.75 -0.33 10.41
C THR A 13 15.30 0.27 9.13
N LYS A 14 14.45 0.98 8.37
CA LYS A 14 14.87 1.80 7.23
C LYS A 14 14.48 3.24 7.51
N TYR A 15 15.45 4.15 7.39
CA TYR A 15 15.22 5.59 7.60
C TYR A 15 14.56 5.90 8.96
N GLY A 16 14.95 5.19 10.02
CA GLY A 16 14.40 5.37 11.37
C GLY A 16 12.99 4.78 11.58
N VAL A 17 12.43 4.06 10.60
CA VAL A 17 11.13 3.40 10.70
C VAL A 17 11.31 1.89 10.66
N GLU A 18 10.79 1.20 11.68
CA GLU A 18 10.69 -0.26 11.68
C GLU A 18 9.64 -0.72 10.65
N ILE A 19 10.02 -1.71 9.84
CA ILE A 19 9.12 -2.33 8.86
C ILE A 19 8.39 -3.49 9.52
N LEU A 20 7.08 -3.37 9.64
CA LEU A 20 6.20 -4.36 10.25
C LEU A 20 5.76 -5.42 9.23
N ASP A 21 5.42 -6.62 9.71
CA ASP A 21 4.84 -7.68 8.88
C ASP A 21 3.43 -7.28 8.39
N GLY A 22 3.29 -7.06 7.08
CA GLY A 22 2.02 -6.65 6.48
C GLY A 22 0.88 -7.64 6.67
N ARG A 23 1.17 -8.96 6.78
CA ARG A 23 0.14 -9.99 6.99
C ARG A 23 -0.51 -9.89 8.37
N LYS A 24 0.21 -9.31 9.33
CA LYS A 24 -0.23 -9.19 10.73
C LYS A 24 -0.69 -7.78 11.07
N HIS A 25 -0.07 -6.76 10.47
CA HIS A 25 -0.16 -5.39 10.95
C HIS A 25 -0.92 -4.44 10.03
N ASN A 26 -1.21 -4.80 8.76
CA ASN A 26 -1.88 -3.90 7.81
C ASN A 26 -3.16 -3.28 8.39
N LYS A 27 -4.07 -4.10 8.95
CA LYS A 27 -5.32 -3.62 9.55
C LYS A 27 -5.10 -2.58 10.65
N THR A 28 -4.11 -2.80 11.52
CA THR A 28 -3.81 -1.88 12.64
C THR A 28 -3.16 -0.59 12.15
N VAL A 29 -2.22 -0.70 11.20
CA VAL A 29 -1.53 0.46 10.61
C VAL A 29 -2.51 1.33 9.84
N ILE A 30 -3.34 0.73 9.00
CA ILE A 30 -4.41 1.40 8.24
C ILE A 30 -5.36 2.14 9.18
N ARG A 31 -5.90 1.46 10.21
CA ARG A 31 -6.83 2.08 11.16
C ARG A 31 -6.25 3.31 11.87
N ARG A 32 -4.94 3.33 12.11
CA ARG A 32 -4.23 4.40 12.82
C ARG A 32 -3.69 5.51 11.91
N SER A 33 -3.98 5.45 10.61
CA SER A 33 -3.47 6.41 9.62
C SER A 33 -4.62 7.23 9.04
N ASP A 34 -4.38 8.52 8.80
CA ASP A 34 -5.32 9.40 8.10
C ASP A 34 -5.23 9.24 6.58
N ILE A 35 -4.02 8.96 6.07
CA ILE A 35 -3.72 8.73 4.66
C ILE A 35 -2.91 7.45 4.54
N ILE A 36 -3.22 6.64 3.52
CA ILE A 36 -2.55 5.38 3.25
C ILE A 36 -1.92 5.48 1.86
N VAL A 37 -0.63 5.20 1.78
CA VAL A 37 0.12 5.15 0.52
C VAL A 37 0.50 3.70 0.24
N VAL A 38 0.04 3.15 -0.88
CA VAL A 38 0.10 1.71 -1.16
C VAL A 38 0.81 1.46 -2.49
N THR A 39 1.74 0.51 -2.51
CA THR A 39 2.39 0.08 -3.76
C THR A 39 1.37 -0.54 -4.73
N GLY A 40 1.47 -0.23 -6.01
CA GLY A 40 0.63 -0.80 -7.05
C GLY A 40 0.86 -2.30 -7.30
N SER A 41 1.94 -2.88 -6.75
CA SER A 41 2.18 -4.33 -6.81
C SER A 41 1.13 -5.17 -6.08
N THR A 42 0.23 -4.55 -5.30
CA THR A 42 -0.95 -5.21 -4.73
C THR A 42 -1.88 -5.81 -5.80
N ILE A 43 -1.85 -5.28 -7.03
CA ILE A 43 -2.55 -5.87 -8.18
C ILE A 43 -1.94 -7.22 -8.53
N ALA A 44 -0.61 -7.27 -8.64
CA ALA A 44 0.11 -8.47 -9.08
C ALA A 44 0.07 -9.60 -8.05
N ASN A 45 0.03 -9.28 -6.76
CA ASN A 45 0.01 -10.28 -5.68
C ASN A 45 -1.39 -10.56 -5.11
N GLY A 46 -2.46 -9.99 -5.70
CA GLY A 46 -3.84 -10.26 -5.32
C GLY A 46 -4.33 -9.63 -4.02
N THR A 47 -3.55 -8.74 -3.38
CA THR A 47 -3.93 -8.11 -2.10
C THR A 47 -4.68 -6.78 -2.26
N PHE A 48 -4.86 -6.29 -3.49
CA PHE A 48 -5.51 -5.00 -3.78
C PHE A 48 -6.89 -4.85 -3.15
N LYS A 49 -7.79 -5.83 -3.34
CA LYS A 49 -9.16 -5.75 -2.83
C LYS A 49 -9.18 -5.70 -1.29
N GLU A 50 -8.35 -6.51 -0.64
CA GLU A 50 -8.26 -6.54 0.82
C GLU A 50 -7.80 -5.20 1.40
N ILE A 51 -6.82 -4.55 0.76
CA ILE A 51 -6.36 -3.21 1.15
C ILE A 51 -7.45 -2.16 0.94
N MET A 52 -8.16 -2.21 -0.20
CA MET A 52 -9.30 -1.33 -0.47
C MET A 52 -10.39 -1.48 0.59
N ASP A 53 -10.76 -2.71 0.95
CA ASP A 53 -11.77 -2.99 1.97
C ASP A 53 -11.31 -2.49 3.36
N MET A 54 -10.04 -2.71 3.72
CA MET A 54 -9.49 -2.26 5.01
C MET A 54 -9.40 -0.73 5.12
N GLY A 55 -9.14 -0.03 4.02
CA GLY A 55 -8.95 1.43 3.97
C GLY A 55 -10.13 2.19 3.40
N ALA A 56 -11.31 1.58 3.29
CA ALA A 56 -12.47 2.18 2.63
C ALA A 56 -12.94 3.50 3.26
N ASP A 57 -12.64 3.72 4.54
CA ASP A 57 -12.93 4.97 5.27
C ASP A 57 -11.76 5.98 5.26
N LYS A 58 -10.66 5.66 4.56
CA LYS A 58 -9.43 6.47 4.51
C LYS A 58 -9.14 6.97 3.10
N ARG A 59 -8.30 7.99 3.00
CA ARG A 59 -7.72 8.37 1.71
C ARG A 59 -6.64 7.35 1.31
N LEU A 60 -6.92 6.57 0.28
CA LEU A 60 -6.01 5.57 -0.31
C LEU A 60 -5.37 6.12 -1.58
N ILE A 61 -4.04 6.24 -1.57
CA ILE A 61 -3.26 6.68 -2.73
C ILE A 61 -2.36 5.53 -3.16
N PHE A 62 -2.54 5.02 -4.38
CA PHE A 62 -1.66 4.00 -4.92
C PHE A 62 -0.48 4.62 -5.69
N TYR A 63 0.68 3.98 -5.66
CA TYR A 63 1.86 4.45 -6.40
C TYR A 63 2.53 3.34 -7.22
N GLY A 64 3.38 3.72 -8.18
CA GLY A 64 4.16 2.79 -9.01
C GLY A 64 3.43 2.30 -10.26
N THR A 65 4.16 2.00 -11.33
CA THR A 65 3.63 1.72 -12.68
C THR A 65 2.63 0.58 -12.78
N THR A 66 2.77 -0.47 -11.95
CA THR A 66 1.96 -1.69 -12.02
C THR A 66 0.45 -1.45 -11.95
N ILE A 67 -0.01 -0.44 -11.21
CA ILE A 67 -1.44 -0.14 -11.05
C ILE A 67 -2.00 0.84 -12.10
N ALA A 68 -1.20 1.39 -13.01
CA ALA A 68 -1.61 2.48 -13.90
C ALA A 68 -2.94 2.21 -14.63
N GLY A 69 -3.03 1.06 -15.29
CA GLY A 69 -4.25 0.66 -16.01
C GLY A 69 -5.45 0.43 -15.08
N ILE A 70 -5.24 -0.23 -13.95
CA ILE A 70 -6.33 -0.48 -12.98
C ILE A 70 -6.81 0.82 -12.34
N ALA A 71 -5.91 1.75 -12.04
CA ALA A 71 -6.26 3.07 -11.52
C ALA A 71 -7.16 3.83 -12.50
N ALA A 72 -6.81 3.83 -13.79
CA ALA A 72 -7.62 4.44 -14.83
C ALA A 72 -9.00 3.75 -15.00
N LEU A 73 -9.06 2.42 -14.91
CA LEU A 73 -10.30 1.65 -15.08
C LEU A 73 -11.24 1.73 -13.88
N MET A 74 -10.70 1.76 -12.66
CA MET A 74 -11.48 1.70 -11.42
C MET A 74 -11.65 3.06 -10.75
N GLY A 75 -11.03 4.11 -11.27
CA GLY A 75 -11.08 5.46 -10.71
C GLY A 75 -10.45 5.58 -9.32
N VAL A 76 -9.47 4.73 -8.99
CA VAL A 76 -8.75 4.84 -7.71
C VAL A 76 -7.61 5.85 -7.81
N GLU A 77 -7.35 6.58 -6.72
CA GLU A 77 -6.32 7.61 -6.69
C GLU A 77 -4.93 6.99 -6.89
N ARG A 78 -4.15 7.56 -7.82
CA ARG A 78 -2.79 7.13 -8.15
C ARG A 78 -1.84 8.33 -8.17
N PHE A 79 -0.66 8.16 -7.57
CA PHE A 79 0.44 9.13 -7.64
C PHE A 79 1.74 8.45 -8.10
N CYS A 80 2.22 8.80 -9.29
CA CYS A 80 3.50 8.32 -9.82
C CYS A 80 4.06 9.32 -10.86
N PRO A 81 4.62 10.47 -10.44
CA PRO A 81 4.91 11.60 -11.32
C PRO A 81 6.09 11.38 -12.29
N LEU A 82 6.86 10.31 -12.14
CA LEU A 82 8.01 9.98 -12.99
C LEU A 82 7.72 8.85 -13.98
N ALA A 83 6.47 8.38 -14.01
CA ALA A 83 6.03 7.31 -14.88
C ALA A 83 4.82 7.81 -15.66
N ASP A 84 5.10 8.33 -16.85
CA ASP A 84 4.10 8.68 -17.87
C ASP A 84 3.49 7.41 -18.49
#